data_AF-A0A8B7QLE2-F1
#
_entry.id   AF-A0A8B7QLE2-F1
#
_cell.length_a   1.000
_cell.length_b   1.000
_cell.length_c   1.000
_cell.angle_alpha   90.00
_cell.angle_beta   90.00
_cell.angle_gamma   90.00
#
_symmetry.space_group_name_H-M   'P 1'
#
loop_
_entity.id
_entity.type
_entity.pdbx_description
1 polymer ?
#
loop_
_entity_poly.entity_id
_entity_poly.type
_entity_poly.pdbx_seq_one_letter_code
_entity_poly.pdbx_strand_id
1 'polypeptide(L)'
;MFANEDDIRRILEAAKKLNQSGHFLWIGSDSWGSKIAPVYQQEEIAEGAVTILPKRASIDGFDRYFRSRTLANNRRNVWFAEFWEENFGCKLGSHGKRNSHIKKCTGLERIARDSSYEQEGKVQFVIDAVYAMAYALHNMHKDLCPGYIGLCPRMSAIDGKELLGYIRAVNFNENAQQDSKQFPFGSEV
;
A
#
# COMPACT_ATOMS: atom_id res chain seq x y z
N MET A 1 -9.30 21.69 -2.83
CA MET A 1 -8.86 20.78 -3.89
C MET A 1 -9.20 19.37 -3.48
N PHE A 2 -10.37 18.93 -3.93
CA PHE A 2 -10.87 17.56 -3.83
C PHE A 2 -10.74 16.95 -5.23
N ALA A 3 -9.51 16.60 -5.58
CA ALA A 3 -9.15 16.13 -6.90
C ALA A 3 -8.15 14.98 -6.78
N ASN A 4 -7.99 14.22 -7.85
CA ASN A 4 -6.99 13.16 -7.90
C ASN A 4 -5.58 13.75 -8.03
N GLU A 5 -4.58 12.90 -7.87
CA GLU A 5 -3.16 13.29 -7.86
C GLU A 5 -2.70 13.98 -9.14
N ASP A 6 -3.11 13.49 -10.31
CA ASP A 6 -2.73 14.03 -11.61
C ASP A 6 -3.33 15.41 -11.87
N ASP A 7 -4.59 15.60 -11.48
CA ASP A 7 -5.28 16.88 -11.62
C ASP A 7 -4.64 17.94 -10.71
N ILE A 8 -4.28 17.55 -9.48
CA ILE A 8 -3.56 18.42 -8.54
C ILE A 8 -2.23 18.83 -9.13
N ARG A 9 -1.46 17.86 -9.64
CA ARG A 9 -0.17 18.12 -10.27
C ARG A 9 -0.31 19.12 -11.41
N ARG A 10 -1.29 18.93 -12.30
CA ARG A 10 -1.54 19.82 -13.45
C ARG A 10 -1.98 21.23 -13.05
N ILE A 11 -2.76 21.36 -11.98
CA ILE A 11 -3.19 22.67 -11.46
C ILE A 11 -1.98 23.43 -10.90
N LEU A 12 -1.14 22.77 -10.11
CA LEU A 12 0.10 23.36 -9.59
C LEU A 12 1.06 23.73 -10.72
N GLU A 13 1.19 22.87 -11.75
CA GLU A 13 1.99 23.16 -12.94
C GLU A 13 1.46 24.39 -13.70
N ALA A 14 0.14 24.56 -13.79
CA ALA A 14 -0.48 25.72 -14.42
C ALA A 14 -0.22 27.01 -13.62
N ALA A 15 -0.36 26.96 -12.29
CA ALA A 15 -0.03 28.09 -11.41
C ALA A 15 1.46 28.47 -11.51
N LYS A 16 2.35 27.46 -11.59
CA LYS A 16 3.79 27.66 -11.83
C LYS A 16 4.06 28.40 -13.14
N LYS A 17 3.45 27.95 -14.25
CA LYS A 17 3.60 28.55 -15.58
C LYS A 17 3.13 30.01 -15.63
N LEU A 18 2.16 30.37 -14.78
CA LEU A 18 1.63 31.73 -14.69
C LEU A 18 2.34 32.58 -13.62
N ASN A 19 3.44 32.09 -13.04
CA ASN A 19 4.19 32.73 -11.95
C ASN A 19 3.29 33.14 -10.76
N GLN A 20 2.30 32.32 -10.43
CA GLN A 20 1.35 32.57 -9.34
C GLN A 20 1.80 31.92 -8.02
N SER A 21 3.10 31.94 -7.73
CA SER A 21 3.63 31.44 -6.46
C SER A 21 3.15 32.32 -5.31
N GLY A 22 2.67 31.70 -4.22
CA GLY A 22 2.10 32.40 -3.06
C GLY A 22 0.78 33.13 -3.30
N HIS A 23 0.22 33.10 -4.51
CA HIS A 23 -1.05 33.78 -4.83
C HIS A 23 -2.28 33.04 -4.28
N PHE A 24 -2.21 31.71 -4.21
CA PHE A 24 -3.32 30.86 -3.76
C PHE A 24 -2.99 30.18 -2.44
N LEU A 25 -4.00 30.08 -1.57
CA LEU A 25 -3.97 29.16 -0.43
C LEU A 25 -4.60 27.83 -0.86
N TRP A 26 -3.82 26.76 -0.82
CA TRP A 26 -4.28 25.45 -1.20
C TRP A 26 -4.85 24.71 0.02
N ILE A 27 -6.15 24.39 -0.04
CA ILE A 27 -6.80 23.49 0.93
C ILE A 27 -7.08 22.18 0.22
N GLY A 28 -6.55 21.06 0.69
CA GLY A 28 -6.55 19.76 -0.01
C GLY A 28 -7.22 18.62 0.76
N SER A 29 -7.73 17.63 0.02
CA SER A 29 -8.12 16.33 0.58
C SER A 29 -6.92 15.40 0.81
N ASP A 30 -7.19 14.19 1.28
CA ASP A 30 -6.21 13.13 1.57
C ASP A 30 -5.57 12.52 0.32
N SER A 31 -5.98 12.96 -0.87
CA SER A 31 -5.51 12.46 -2.15
C SER A 31 -4.04 12.78 -2.44
N TRP A 32 -3.50 13.84 -1.83
CA TRP A 32 -2.12 14.31 -2.05
C TRP A 32 -1.38 14.76 -0.79
N GLY A 33 -2.08 14.97 0.33
CA GLY A 33 -1.50 15.53 1.56
C GLY A 33 -0.37 14.72 2.18
N SER A 34 -0.25 13.43 1.85
CA SER A 34 0.85 12.58 2.29
C SER A 34 1.68 12.01 1.14
N LYS A 35 1.65 12.63 -0.04
CA LYS A 35 2.32 12.13 -1.23
C LYS A 35 3.23 13.19 -1.83
N ILE A 36 4.44 12.80 -2.16
CA ILE A 36 5.42 13.69 -2.79
C ILE A 36 5.18 13.89 -4.29
N ALA A 37 4.68 12.85 -4.98
CA ALA A 37 4.53 12.84 -6.43
C ALA A 37 3.73 14.03 -7.04
N PRO A 38 2.59 14.48 -6.47
CA PRO A 38 1.87 15.63 -7.02
C PRO A 38 2.59 16.97 -6.84
N VAL A 39 3.53 17.09 -5.90
CA VAL A 39 4.29 18.34 -5.64
C VAL A 39 5.72 18.31 -6.15
N TYR A 40 6.21 17.14 -6.57
CA TYR A 40 7.59 16.95 -7.02
C TYR A 40 7.95 17.91 -8.17
N GLN A 41 9.02 18.70 -7.96
CA GLN A 41 9.54 19.78 -8.83
C GLN A 41 8.69 21.07 -8.89
N GLN A 42 7.70 21.20 -8.02
CA GLN A 42 6.81 22.36 -7.91
C GLN A 42 6.42 22.66 -6.46
N GLU A 43 7.33 22.34 -5.54
CA GLU A 43 7.15 22.44 -4.10
C GLU A 43 6.86 23.89 -3.67
N GLU A 44 7.52 24.86 -4.31
CA GLU A 44 7.33 26.30 -4.10
C GLU A 44 5.88 26.77 -4.32
N ILE A 45 5.15 26.14 -5.24
CA ILE A 45 3.75 26.51 -5.53
C ILE A 45 2.83 25.93 -4.46
N ALA A 46 3.17 24.77 -3.91
CA ALA A 46 2.40 24.09 -2.88
C ALA A 46 2.75 24.56 -1.46
N GLU A 47 3.70 25.47 -1.29
CA GLU A 47 4.11 25.97 0.02
C GLU A 47 2.91 26.61 0.76
N GLY A 48 2.74 26.25 2.04
CA GLY A 48 1.60 26.70 2.86
C GLY A 48 0.29 25.94 2.61
N ALA A 49 0.28 24.90 1.76
CA ALA A 49 -0.89 24.07 1.58
C ALA A 49 -1.32 23.37 2.88
N VAL A 50 -2.63 23.32 3.13
CA VAL A 50 -3.24 22.60 4.26
C VAL A 50 -4.04 21.44 3.73
N THR A 51 -3.75 20.23 4.19
CA THR A 51 -4.46 19.02 3.75
C THR A 51 -5.07 18.27 4.93
N ILE A 52 -6.17 17.56 4.66
CA ILE A 52 -6.83 16.70 5.64
C ILE A 52 -6.42 15.25 5.38
N LEU A 53 -6.01 14.53 6.42
CA LEU A 53 -5.68 13.11 6.36
C LEU A 53 -6.48 12.35 7.41
N PRO A 54 -7.05 11.17 7.08
CA PRO A 54 -7.55 10.25 8.08
C PRO A 54 -6.44 9.91 9.08
N LYS A 55 -6.82 9.74 10.36
CA LYS A 55 -5.89 9.26 11.37
C LYS A 55 -5.41 7.86 10.97
N ARG A 56 -4.10 7.67 10.99
CA ARG A 56 -3.42 6.43 10.60
C ARG A 56 -2.21 6.18 11.48
N ALA A 57 -1.83 4.93 11.62
CA ALA A 57 -0.62 4.48 12.26
C ALA A 57 0.23 3.68 11.27
N SER A 58 1.56 3.83 11.38
CA SER A 58 2.48 2.94 10.67
C SER A 58 2.39 1.53 11.25
N ILE A 59 2.43 0.53 10.38
CA ILE A 59 2.39 -0.88 10.77
C ILE A 59 3.79 -1.48 10.67
N ASP A 60 4.49 -1.60 11.80
CA ASP A 60 5.87 -2.10 11.87
C ASP A 60 6.02 -3.51 11.28
N GLY A 61 5.01 -4.36 11.47
CA GLY A 61 4.98 -5.69 10.87
C GLY A 61 5.06 -5.66 9.34
N PHE A 62 4.37 -4.71 8.72
CA PHE A 62 4.41 -4.52 7.27
C PHE A 62 5.76 -3.99 6.82
N ASP A 63 6.34 -3.03 7.54
CA ASP A 63 7.67 -2.49 7.25
C ASP A 63 8.74 -3.58 7.27
N ARG A 64 8.76 -4.41 8.33
CA ARG A 64 9.68 -5.54 8.43
C ARG A 64 9.49 -6.53 7.28
N TYR A 65 8.23 -6.88 6.97
CA TYR A 65 7.91 -7.77 5.88
C TYR A 65 8.39 -7.22 4.53
N PHE A 66 8.01 -5.98 4.20
CA PHE A 66 8.29 -5.35 2.91
C PHE A 66 9.79 -5.13 2.70
N ARG A 67 10.49 -4.59 3.71
CA ARG A 67 11.95 -4.36 3.66
C ARG A 67 12.77 -5.66 3.55
N SER A 68 12.23 -6.78 4.03
CA SER A 68 12.88 -8.09 3.92
C SER A 68 12.72 -8.76 2.53
N ARG A 69 11.88 -8.20 1.65
CA ARG A 69 11.65 -8.77 0.32
C ARG A 69 12.87 -8.57 -0.58
N THR A 70 13.19 -9.61 -1.33
CA THR A 70 14.29 -9.65 -2.30
C THR A 70 13.80 -10.39 -3.54
N LEU A 71 14.48 -10.21 -4.67
CA LEU A 71 14.16 -10.94 -5.91
C LEU A 71 14.21 -12.47 -5.72
N ALA A 72 15.03 -12.96 -4.78
CA ALA A 72 15.15 -14.38 -4.50
C ALA A 72 13.95 -14.94 -3.72
N ASN A 73 13.37 -14.17 -2.80
CA ASN A 73 12.35 -14.64 -1.85
C ASN A 73 10.92 -14.15 -2.17
N ASN A 74 10.73 -13.43 -3.27
CA ASN A 74 9.42 -12.88 -3.65
C ASN A 74 9.06 -13.18 -5.11
N ARG A 75 8.88 -14.47 -5.43
CA ARG A 75 8.47 -14.91 -6.76
C ARG A 75 6.95 -14.87 -7.00
N ARG A 76 6.17 -14.69 -5.92
CA ARG A 76 4.70 -14.66 -5.98
C ARG A 76 4.17 -13.40 -6.65
N ASN A 77 4.85 -12.27 -6.44
CA ASN A 77 4.45 -10.99 -7.04
C ASN A 77 5.12 -10.83 -8.40
N VAL A 78 4.33 -10.96 -9.47
CA VAL A 78 4.80 -10.88 -10.85
C VAL A 78 5.34 -9.51 -11.24
N TRP A 79 4.95 -8.44 -10.54
CA TRP A 79 5.41 -7.06 -10.77
C TRP A 79 6.65 -6.70 -9.94
N PHE A 80 7.18 -7.62 -9.13
CA PHE A 80 8.27 -7.32 -8.21
C PHE A 80 9.60 -7.08 -8.93
N ALA A 81 9.79 -7.66 -10.12
CA ALA A 81 10.98 -7.44 -10.93
C ALA A 81 11.02 -6.01 -11.47
N GLU A 82 9.91 -5.53 -12.05
CA GLU A 82 9.74 -4.18 -12.57
C GLU A 82 9.88 -3.15 -11.46
N PHE A 83 9.22 -3.37 -10.32
CA PHE A 83 9.40 -2.55 -9.12
C PHE A 83 10.87 -2.46 -8.72
N TRP A 84 11.61 -3.58 -8.72
CA TRP A 84 13.02 -3.60 -8.32
C TRP A 84 13.89 -2.76 -9.26
N GLU A 85 13.68 -2.87 -10.57
CA GLU A 85 14.39 -2.08 -11.56
C GLU A 85 14.16 -0.57 -11.38
N GLU A 86 12.90 -0.15 -11.22
CA GLU A 86 12.54 1.25 -11.03
C GLU A 86 13.07 1.80 -9.70
N ASN A 87 12.84 1.07 -8.60
CA ASN A 87 13.18 1.51 -7.26
C ASN A 87 14.69 1.67 -7.03
N PHE A 88 15.52 0.84 -7.68
CA PHE A 88 16.99 0.90 -7.55
C PHE A 88 17.70 1.52 -8.77
N GLY A 89 16.95 1.97 -9.76
CA GLY A 89 17.47 2.55 -11.00
C GLY A 89 18.43 1.61 -11.74
N CYS A 90 18.08 0.32 -11.82
CA CYS A 90 18.93 -0.73 -12.41
C CYS A 90 18.13 -1.63 -13.36
N LYS A 91 18.82 -2.49 -14.11
CA LYS A 91 18.20 -3.48 -15.00
C LYS A 91 18.56 -4.93 -14.66
N LEU A 92 17.56 -5.80 -14.64
CA LEU A 92 17.61 -7.22 -14.39
C LEU A 92 17.78 -7.99 -15.71
N GLY A 93 19.03 -8.27 -16.10
CA GLY A 93 19.33 -9.15 -17.24
C GLY A 93 18.84 -8.64 -18.61
N SER A 94 19.76 -8.34 -19.52
CA SER A 94 19.40 -7.75 -20.82
C SER A 94 18.93 -8.79 -21.84
N HIS A 95 17.63 -8.85 -22.16
CA HIS A 95 17.18 -9.30 -23.49
C HIS A 95 17.27 -8.12 -24.47
N GLY A 96 18.49 -7.72 -24.82
CA GLY A 96 18.74 -6.61 -25.73
C GLY A 96 20.19 -6.16 -25.68
N LYS A 97 20.72 -5.69 -26.82
CA LYS A 97 22.13 -5.34 -27.03
C LYS A 97 22.72 -4.51 -25.87
N ARG A 98 23.98 -4.81 -25.52
CA ARG A 98 24.80 -4.14 -24.50
C ARG A 98 24.86 -2.61 -24.72
N ASN A 99 23.88 -1.87 -24.22
CA ASN A 99 24.07 -0.45 -23.95
C ASN A 99 24.87 -0.36 -22.64
N SER A 100 26.13 0.06 -22.72
CA SER A 100 27.11 -0.03 -21.62
C SER A 100 26.88 0.95 -20.46
N HIS A 101 25.86 1.80 -20.53
CA HIS A 101 25.63 2.88 -19.56
C HIS A 101 24.57 2.57 -18.49
N ILE A 102 23.86 1.44 -18.56
CA ILE A 102 22.79 1.13 -17.60
C ILE A 102 23.30 0.21 -16.48
N LYS A 103 23.14 0.66 -15.23
CA LYS A 103 23.48 -0.09 -14.01
C LYS A 103 22.73 -1.43 -14.00
N LYS A 104 23.45 -2.53 -13.81
CA LYS A 104 22.84 -3.86 -13.63
C LYS A 104 22.41 -4.04 -12.18
N CYS A 105 21.25 -4.64 -11.97
CA CYS A 105 20.84 -5.05 -10.64
C CYS A 105 21.68 -6.25 -10.19
N THR A 106 22.12 -6.24 -8.93
CA THR A 106 22.94 -7.28 -8.30
C THR A 106 22.09 -8.31 -7.57
N GLY A 107 20.86 -7.95 -7.18
CA GLY A 107 20.00 -8.73 -6.29
C GLY A 107 20.39 -8.63 -4.80
N LEU A 108 21.47 -7.90 -4.49
CA LEU A 108 21.93 -7.63 -3.13
C LEU A 108 21.37 -6.32 -2.57
N GLU A 109 20.68 -5.54 -3.40
CA GLU A 109 20.02 -4.32 -2.97
C GLU A 109 18.99 -4.61 -1.86
N ARG A 110 18.76 -3.62 -0.99
CA ARG A 110 17.77 -3.69 0.09
C ARG A 110 16.93 -2.43 0.12
N ILE A 111 15.61 -2.64 0.21
CA ILE A 111 14.61 -1.57 0.35
C ILE A 111 14.87 -0.83 1.67
N ALA A 112 14.71 0.50 1.67
CA ALA A 112 15.01 1.41 2.77
C ALA A 112 16.51 1.60 3.12
N ARG A 113 17.40 0.74 2.62
CA ARG A 113 18.87 0.92 2.77
C ARG A 113 19.49 1.53 1.52
N ASP A 114 19.16 0.96 0.36
CA ASP A 114 19.73 1.37 -0.93
C ASP A 114 18.70 2.11 -1.81
N SER A 115 17.52 2.42 -1.26
CA SER A 115 16.43 3.19 -1.88
C SER A 115 15.62 3.92 -0.81
N SER A 116 14.99 5.04 -1.20
CA SER A 116 14.02 5.74 -0.35
C SER A 116 12.80 4.86 -0.09
N TYR A 117 12.41 4.74 1.18
CA TYR A 117 11.20 4.01 1.56
C TYR A 117 10.45 4.79 2.63
N GLU A 118 9.18 5.06 2.34
CA GLU A 118 8.19 5.55 3.29
C GLU A 118 6.97 4.64 3.14
N GLN A 119 6.41 4.18 4.26
CA GLN A 119 5.20 3.36 4.23
C GLN A 119 4.05 4.19 3.69
N GLU A 120 3.36 3.69 2.65
CA GLU A 120 2.12 4.33 2.21
C GLU A 120 1.10 4.26 3.36
N GLY A 121 0.58 5.40 3.78
CA GLY A 121 -0.31 5.48 4.92
C GLY A 121 -1.74 5.05 4.65
N LYS A 122 -2.01 4.39 3.53
CA LYS A 122 -3.23 3.59 3.34
C LYS A 122 -3.05 2.12 3.72
N VAL A 123 -1.83 1.69 4.04
CA VAL A 123 -1.50 0.30 4.40
C VAL A 123 -2.35 -0.20 5.58
N GLN A 124 -2.55 0.61 6.62
CA GLN A 124 -3.40 0.23 7.76
C GLN A 124 -4.82 -0.13 7.29
N PHE A 125 -5.47 0.73 6.51
CA PHE A 125 -6.86 0.52 6.06
C PHE A 125 -7.00 -0.73 5.18
N VAL A 126 -6.01 -1.02 4.33
CA VAL A 126 -5.98 -2.25 3.53
C VAL A 126 -5.88 -3.49 4.41
N ILE A 127 -5.01 -3.45 5.41
CA ILE A 127 -4.87 -4.54 6.38
C ILE A 127 -6.18 -4.73 7.15
N ASP A 128 -6.77 -3.65 7.66
CA ASP A 128 -7.99 -3.71 8.47
C ASP A 128 -9.17 -4.24 7.65
N ALA A 129 -9.26 -3.91 6.34
CA ALA A 129 -10.25 -4.49 5.43
C ALA A 129 -10.09 -6.00 5.24
N VAL A 130 -8.85 -6.51 5.12
CA VAL A 130 -8.58 -7.95 5.04
C VAL A 130 -8.96 -8.65 6.35
N TYR A 131 -8.61 -8.05 7.50
CA TYR A 131 -9.01 -8.58 8.80
C TYR A 131 -10.53 -8.57 8.98
N ALA A 132 -11.23 -7.53 8.53
CA ALA A 132 -12.68 -7.48 8.59
C ALA A 132 -13.32 -8.66 7.84
N MET A 133 -12.82 -8.97 6.64
CA MET A 133 -13.28 -10.16 5.91
C MET A 133 -12.94 -11.47 6.65
N ALA A 134 -11.72 -11.58 7.21
CA ALA A 134 -11.31 -12.76 7.96
C ALA A 134 -12.19 -12.99 9.21
N TYR A 135 -12.48 -11.95 9.98
CA TYR A 135 -13.38 -12.02 11.13
C TYR A 135 -14.81 -12.35 10.72
N ALA A 136 -15.32 -11.79 9.63
CA ALA A 136 -16.64 -12.13 9.11
C ALA A 136 -16.75 -13.62 8.75
N LEU A 137 -15.77 -14.15 8.01
CA LEU A 137 -15.71 -15.56 7.63
C LEU A 137 -15.54 -16.48 8.84
N HIS A 138 -14.75 -16.06 9.83
CA HIS A 138 -14.56 -16.80 11.09
C HIS A 138 -15.85 -16.88 11.91
N ASN A 139 -16.58 -15.77 12.03
CA ASN A 139 -17.85 -15.75 12.74
C ASN A 139 -18.91 -16.59 12.01
N MET A 140 -18.98 -16.48 10.69
CA MET A 140 -19.83 -17.34 9.86
C MET A 140 -19.49 -18.83 10.02
N HIS A 141 -18.21 -19.17 10.08
CA HIS A 141 -17.75 -20.54 10.30
C HIS A 141 -18.16 -21.09 11.66
N LYS A 142 -17.99 -20.30 12.72
CA LYS A 142 -18.42 -20.68 14.07
C LYS A 142 -19.92 -20.99 14.13
N ASP A 143 -20.73 -20.22 13.43
CA ASP A 143 -22.19 -20.34 13.46
C ASP A 143 -22.70 -21.48 12.56
N LEU A 144 -22.10 -21.66 11.38
CA LEU A 144 -22.57 -22.62 10.37
C LEU A 144 -21.90 -23.99 10.45
N CYS A 145 -20.68 -24.05 10.98
CA CYS A 145 -19.83 -25.24 10.99
C CYS A 145 -19.29 -25.58 12.41
N PRO A 146 -20.14 -25.69 13.44
CA PRO A 146 -19.68 -25.97 14.80
C PRO A 146 -18.95 -27.32 14.88
N GLY A 147 -17.73 -27.30 15.42
CA GLY A 147 -16.90 -28.50 15.59
C GLY A 147 -16.19 -29.00 14.33
N TYR A 148 -16.34 -28.32 13.19
CA TYR A 148 -15.63 -28.66 11.96
C TYR A 148 -14.26 -27.99 11.90
N ILE A 149 -13.26 -28.74 11.42
CA ILE A 149 -11.97 -28.19 11.00
C ILE A 149 -12.07 -27.92 9.49
N GLY A 150 -11.85 -26.66 9.08
CA GLY A 150 -12.03 -26.24 7.69
C GLY A 150 -13.50 -26.03 7.29
N LEU A 151 -13.76 -25.90 5.98
CA LEU A 151 -15.10 -25.59 5.47
C LEU A 151 -16.04 -26.80 5.54
N CYS A 152 -17.23 -26.60 6.12
CA CYS A 152 -18.31 -27.59 6.06
C CYS A 152 -19.19 -27.39 4.81
N PRO A 153 -20.06 -28.36 4.43
CA PRO A 153 -20.91 -28.25 3.24
C PRO A 153 -21.77 -26.99 3.20
N ARG A 154 -22.19 -26.44 4.35
CA ARG A 154 -22.97 -25.18 4.43
C ARG A 154 -22.19 -23.94 3.99
N MET A 155 -20.85 -23.98 4.04
CA MET A 155 -19.98 -22.90 3.58
C MET A 155 -19.26 -23.23 2.26
N SER A 156 -19.61 -24.34 1.61
CA SER A 156 -19.02 -24.73 0.33
C SER A 156 -19.42 -23.77 -0.81
N ALA A 157 -20.64 -23.24 -0.75
CA ALA A 157 -21.16 -22.20 -1.62
C ALA A 157 -21.82 -21.12 -0.75
N ILE A 158 -21.07 -20.05 -0.48
CA ILE A 158 -21.51 -18.97 0.41
C ILE A 158 -22.53 -18.08 -0.31
N ASP A 159 -23.70 -17.85 0.31
CA ASP A 159 -24.61 -16.79 -0.13
C ASP A 159 -24.03 -15.41 0.25
N GLY A 160 -23.84 -14.55 -0.74
CA GLY A 160 -23.31 -13.20 -0.53
C GLY A 160 -24.18 -12.34 0.38
N LYS A 161 -25.50 -12.56 0.43
CA LYS A 161 -26.38 -11.82 1.37
C LYS A 161 -26.15 -12.25 2.82
N GLU A 162 -25.94 -13.54 3.05
CA GLU A 162 -25.63 -14.09 4.36
C GLU A 162 -24.25 -13.59 4.82
N LEU A 163 -23.22 -13.69 3.96
CA LEU A 163 -21.88 -13.16 4.26
C LEU A 163 -21.90 -11.65 4.55
N LEU A 164 -22.68 -10.86 3.80
CA LEU A 164 -22.83 -9.43 4.04
C LEU A 164 -23.38 -9.12 5.45
N GLY A 165 -24.27 -9.99 5.96
CA GLY A 165 -24.74 -9.92 7.34
C GLY A 165 -23.59 -10.02 8.34
N TYR A 166 -22.71 -11.02 8.16
CA TYR A 166 -21.53 -11.19 9.00
C TYR A 166 -20.55 -10.03 8.88
N ILE A 167 -20.27 -9.54 7.66
CA ILE A 167 -19.37 -8.38 7.42
C ILE A 167 -19.87 -7.14 8.18
N ARG A 168 -21.17 -6.85 8.14
CA ARG A 168 -21.77 -5.69 8.83
C ARG A 168 -21.73 -5.82 10.37
N ALA A 169 -21.69 -7.04 10.89
CA ALA A 169 -21.64 -7.32 12.32
C ALA A 169 -20.22 -7.40 12.89
N VAL A 170 -19.18 -7.27 12.04
CA VAL A 170 -17.79 -7.33 12.49
C VAL A 170 -17.49 -6.19 13.45
N ASN A 171 -16.93 -6.56 14.61
CA ASN A 171 -16.37 -5.63 15.58
C ASN A 171 -15.08 -6.23 16.13
N PHE A 172 -13.94 -5.56 15.91
CA PHE A 172 -12.65 -5.94 16.47
C PHE A 172 -11.90 -4.68 16.92
N ASN A 173 -11.14 -4.80 18.01
CA ASN A 173 -10.38 -3.68 18.56
C ASN A 173 -9.06 -3.47 17.79
N GLU A 174 -8.79 -2.21 17.42
CA GLU A 174 -7.54 -1.79 16.76
C GLU A 174 -6.30 -2.04 17.64
N ASN A 175 -6.42 -1.94 18.97
CA ASN A 175 -5.29 -2.16 19.90
C ASN A 175 -4.83 -3.62 19.96
N ALA A 176 -5.75 -4.58 19.79
CA ALA A 176 -5.38 -6.01 19.71
C ALA A 176 -4.69 -6.35 18.38
N GLN A 177 -4.82 -5.48 17.38
CA GLN A 177 -4.28 -5.64 16.03
C GLN A 177 -2.82 -5.19 15.90
N GLN A 178 -2.36 -4.20 16.68
CA GLN A 178 -0.95 -3.79 16.66
C GLN A 178 -0.02 -4.95 17.08
N ASP A 179 -0.42 -5.70 18.12
CA ASP A 179 0.33 -6.83 18.67
C ASP A 179 0.13 -8.14 17.88
N SER A 180 -1.03 -8.33 17.23
CA SER A 180 -1.34 -9.53 16.42
C SER A 180 -1.00 -9.42 14.94
N LYS A 181 -0.65 -8.22 14.42
CA LYS A 181 -0.06 -8.01 13.08
C LYS A 181 1.40 -8.50 12.99
N GLN A 182 1.76 -9.52 13.76
CA GLN A 182 2.94 -10.35 13.54
C GLN A 182 2.65 -11.24 12.32
N PHE A 183 2.83 -10.72 11.11
CA PHE A 183 2.63 -11.46 9.86
C PHE A 183 3.36 -12.81 9.90
N PRO A 184 2.67 -13.96 10.04
CA PRO A 184 3.29 -15.27 10.07
C PRO A 184 3.37 -15.82 8.64
N PHE A 185 3.67 -14.98 7.65
CA PHE A 185 3.97 -15.45 6.29
C PHE A 185 5.48 -15.65 6.15
N GLY A 186 6.00 -16.52 7.00
CA GLY A 186 7.33 -17.10 6.90
C GLY A 186 7.20 -18.56 6.52
N SER A 187 7.77 -18.92 5.37
CA SER A 187 8.20 -20.27 4.97
C SER A 187 7.19 -21.42 5.13
N GLU A 188 6.33 -21.59 4.12
CA GLU A 188 5.82 -22.92 3.72
C GLU A 188 5.21 -22.81 2.32
N VAL A 189 6.08 -22.90 1.31
CA VAL A 189 5.96 -23.79 0.12
C VAL A 189 7.38 -24.08 -0.35
#